data_AF-A0A923S3V4-F1
#
_entry.id   AF-A0A923S3V4-F1
#
_cell.length_a   1.000
_cell.length_b   1.000
_cell.length_c   1.000
_cell.angle_alpha   90.00
_cell.angle_beta   90.00
_cell.angle_gamma   90.00
#
_symmetry.space_group_name_H-M   'P 1'
#
loop_
_entity.id
_entity.type
_entity.pdbx_description
1 polymer ?
#
loop_
_entity_poly.entity_id
_entity_poly.type
_entity_poly.pdbx_seq_one_letter_code
_entity_poly.pdbx_strand_id
1 'polypeptide(L)'
;MAHPTVSETLFEKTTLHKACAYCGAKLEVLVARAAEGNEPFDYDCLECGKQYETEAAMQPEVRLVAPRNDGKTDRYQETMF
;
A
#
# COMPACT_ATOMS: atom_id res chain seq x y z
N MET A 1 -14.64 30.61 -13.69
CA MET A 1 -15.30 30.78 -12.37
C MET A 1 -14.72 29.72 -11.44
N ALA A 2 -14.40 30.11 -10.22
CA ALA A 2 -13.46 29.47 -9.29
C ALA A 2 -13.79 28.02 -8.95
N HIS A 3 -12.79 27.14 -9.01
CA HIS A 3 -12.77 25.91 -8.20
C HIS A 3 -12.18 26.25 -6.82
N PRO A 4 -12.80 25.80 -5.72
CA PRO A 4 -12.53 26.30 -4.39
C PRO A 4 -11.26 25.72 -3.77
N THR A 5 -10.59 26.61 -3.04
CA THR A 5 -9.76 26.43 -1.85
C THR A 5 -9.70 25.01 -1.29
N VAL A 6 -8.61 24.30 -1.57
CA VAL A 6 -8.19 23.23 -0.66
C VAL A 6 -7.22 23.87 0.33
N SER A 7 -7.69 24.05 1.56
CA SER A 7 -6.82 24.18 2.72
C SER A 7 -6.07 22.85 2.86
N GLU A 8 -5.01 22.69 2.08
CA GLU A 8 -4.21 21.47 2.01
C GLU A 8 -3.33 21.43 3.24
N THR A 9 -3.75 20.69 4.25
CA THR A 9 -2.82 20.06 5.19
C THR A 9 -1.66 19.47 4.37
N LEU A 10 -0.41 19.90 4.63
CA LEU A 10 0.81 19.56 3.88
C LEU A 10 1.14 18.04 3.95
N PHE A 11 0.30 17.21 3.36
CA PHE A 11 0.52 15.78 3.22
C PHE A 11 0.43 15.42 1.74
N GLU A 12 1.57 15.16 1.13
CA GLU A 12 1.66 14.67 -0.24
C GLU A 12 1.32 13.19 -0.27
N LYS A 13 0.21 12.82 -0.92
CA LYS A 13 -0.14 11.42 -1.12
C LYS A 13 0.64 10.87 -2.31
N THR A 14 1.52 9.93 -2.04
CA THR A 14 2.31 9.22 -3.05
C THR A 14 1.84 7.78 -3.14
N THR A 15 1.63 7.30 -4.36
CA THR A 15 1.31 5.91 -4.63
C THR A 15 2.58 5.16 -5.02
N LEU A 16 2.94 4.12 -4.27
CA LEU A 16 4.12 3.30 -4.50
C LEU A 16 3.70 1.92 -5.01
N HIS A 17 4.03 1.61 -6.26
CA HIS A 17 3.88 0.27 -6.81
C HIS A 17 5.08 -0.58 -6.42
N LYS A 18 4.84 -1.58 -5.56
CA LYS A 18 5.86 -2.52 -5.10
C LYS A 18 5.49 -3.95 -5.46
N ALA A 19 6.44 -4.69 -5.99
CA ALA A 19 6.30 -6.13 -6.16
C ALA A 19 6.82 -6.85 -4.90
N CYS A 20 6.05 -7.78 -4.37
CA CYS A 20 6.50 -8.65 -3.29
C CYS A 20 7.61 -9.55 -3.82
N ALA A 21 8.82 -9.41 -3.30
CA ALA A 21 9.97 -10.23 -3.69
C ALA A 21 9.81 -11.74 -3.37
N TYR A 22 8.88 -12.10 -2.47
CA TYR A 22 8.64 -13.49 -2.07
C TYR A 22 7.61 -14.21 -2.93
N CYS A 23 6.50 -13.57 -3.26
CA CYS A 23 5.41 -14.21 -4.02
C CYS A 23 5.16 -13.60 -5.41
N GLY A 24 5.85 -12.50 -5.74
CA GLY A 24 5.68 -11.79 -7.01
C GLY A 24 4.38 -10.99 -7.13
N ALA A 25 3.57 -10.87 -6.08
CA ALA A 25 2.36 -10.06 -6.08
C ALA A 25 2.67 -8.58 -6.29
N LYS A 26 1.83 -7.86 -7.02
CA LYS A 26 1.96 -6.40 -7.17
C LYS A 26 1.03 -5.72 -6.20
N LEU A 27 1.62 -4.92 -5.32
CA LEU A 27 0.97 -4.14 -4.28
C LEU A 27 1.07 -2.67 -4.66
N GLU A 28 -0.01 -1.94 -4.39
CA GLU A 28 -0.05 -0.49 -4.45
C GLU A 28 -0.16 0.02 -3.02
N VAL A 29 0.87 0.74 -2.59
CA VAL A 29 0.98 1.29 -1.24
C VAL A 29 0.78 2.79 -1.34
N LEU A 30 -0.36 3.29 -0.88
CA LEU A 30 -0.65 4.72 -0.80
C LEU A 30 -0.10 5.24 0.52
N VAL A 31 0.94 6.05 0.43
CA VAL A 31 1.60 6.69 1.57
C VAL A 31 1.26 8.18 1.58
N ALA A 32 0.85 8.71 2.72
CA ALA A 32 0.79 10.16 2.93
C ALA A 32 2.13 10.60 3.50
N ARG A 33 2.87 11.47 2.83
CA ARG A 33 4.16 11.99 3.28
C ARG A 33 4.03 13.45 3.68
N ALA A 34 4.65 13.82 4.78
CA ALA A 34 4.80 15.22 5.20
C ALA A 34 6.22 15.71 4.92
N ALA A 35 6.40 17.03 4.89
CA ALA A 35 7.73 17.64 4.83
C ALA A 35 8.60 17.24 6.04
N GLU A 36 7.98 17.09 7.22
CA GLU A 36 8.62 16.69 8.48
C GLU A 36 7.67 15.78 9.26
N GLY A 37 8.21 14.86 10.07
CA GLY A 37 7.40 13.94 10.89
C GLY A 37 6.87 12.71 10.15
N ASN A 38 7.63 12.19 9.17
CA ASN A 38 7.35 10.86 8.64
C ASN A 38 7.84 9.81 9.66
N GLU A 39 7.00 8.85 9.97
CA GLU A 39 7.27 7.75 10.88
C GLU A 39 7.33 6.43 10.09
N PRO A 40 8.07 5.43 10.59
CA PRO A 40 8.05 4.09 9.99
C PRO A 40 6.71 3.41 10.29
N PHE A 41 6.04 2.94 9.25
CA PHE A 41 4.86 2.11 9.32
C PHE A 41 5.15 0.75 8.70
N ASP A 42 4.81 -0.30 9.42
CA ASP A 42 4.78 -1.65 8.91
C ASP A 42 3.49 -1.92 8.12
N TYR A 43 3.62 -2.76 7.09
CA TYR A 43 2.51 -3.28 6.31
C TYR A 43 2.81 -4.66 5.77
N ASP A 44 1.79 -5.48 5.66
CA ASP A 44 1.92 -6.84 5.17
C ASP A 44 1.50 -6.98 3.72
N CYS A 45 2.16 -7.89 3.01
CA CYS A 45 1.64 -8.34 1.73
C CYS A 45 0.34 -9.10 1.95
N LEU A 46 -0.76 -8.59 1.38
CA LEU A 46 -2.09 -9.20 1.44
C LEU A 46 -2.16 -10.63 0.92
N GLU A 47 -1.18 -11.06 0.13
CA GLU A 47 -1.11 -12.42 -0.38
C GLU A 47 -0.33 -13.32 0.60
N CYS A 48 0.95 -13.05 0.83
CA CYS A 48 1.84 -13.97 1.57
C CYS A 48 2.07 -13.62 3.04
N GLY A 49 1.53 -12.50 3.54
CA GLY A 49 1.76 -12.03 4.91
C GLY A 49 3.21 -11.58 5.16
N LYS A 50 3.98 -11.28 4.10
CA LYS A 50 5.33 -10.77 4.26
C LYS A 50 5.25 -9.32 4.75
N GLN A 51 5.83 -9.05 5.92
CA GLN A 51 5.94 -7.72 6.48
C GLN A 51 6.98 -6.87 5.73
N TYR A 52 6.62 -5.62 5.49
CA TYR A 52 7.41 -4.57 4.87
C TYR A 52 7.32 -3.30 5.72
N GLU A 53 8.28 -2.41 5.58
CA GLU A 53 8.30 -1.11 6.26
C GLU A 53 8.26 0.01 5.21
N THR A 54 7.55 1.10 5.52
CA THR A 54 7.54 2.32 4.73
C THR A 54 7.46 3.56 5.62
N GLU A 55 8.10 4.64 5.20
CA GLU A 55 7.99 5.94 5.88
C GLU A 55 6.78 6.71 5.36
N ALA A 56 5.91 7.12 6.28
CA ALA A 56 4.73 7.91 6.01
C ALA A 56 4.39 8.78 7.22
N ALA A 57 3.69 9.89 7.03
CA ALA A 57 3.13 10.71 8.10
C ALA A 57 1.81 10.13 8.65
N MET A 58 1.21 9.16 7.96
CA MET A 58 -0.02 8.48 8.37
C MET A 58 0.04 7.01 7.96
N GLN A 59 -0.83 6.20 8.58
CA GLN A 59 -0.96 4.79 8.27
C GLN A 59 -1.15 4.57 6.75
N PRO A 60 -0.26 3.81 6.10
CA PRO A 60 -0.33 3.58 4.67
C PRO A 60 -1.48 2.66 4.31
N GLU A 61 -2.13 2.91 3.17
CA GLU A 61 -3.15 2.01 2.62
C GLU A 61 -2.52 1.07 1.61
N VAL A 62 -2.70 -0.24 1.79
CA VAL A 62 -2.16 -1.27 0.88
C VAL A 62 -3.30 -1.89 0.09
N ARG A 63 -3.14 -1.91 -1.24
CA ARG A 63 -4.09 -2.51 -2.17
C ARG A 63 -3.39 -3.53 -3.03
N LEU A 64 -4.05 -4.65 -3.28
CA LEU A 64 -3.55 -5.67 -4.20
C LEU A 64 -3.89 -5.26 -5.63
N VAL A 65 -2.86 -4.97 -6.43
CA VAL A 65 -3.01 -4.64 -7.86
C VAL A 65 -3.02 -5.90 -8.70
N ALA A 66 -2.09 -6.82 -8.41
CA ALA A 66 -2.01 -8.11 -9.08
C ALA A 66 -1.69 -9.20 -8.07
N PRO A 67 -2.35 -10.37 -8.18
CA PRO A 67 -2.08 -11.50 -7.32
C PRO A 67 -0.64 -12.02 -7.49
N ARG A 68 -0.23 -12.91 -6.58
CA ARG A 68 1.07 -13.59 -6.65
C ARG A 68 1.34 -14.24 -8.01
N ASN A 69 2.58 -14.11 -8.49
CA ASN A 69 3.04 -14.63 -9.79
C ASN A 69 4.08 -15.76 -9.64
N ASP A 70 4.39 -16.20 -8.41
CA ASP A 70 5.35 -17.28 -8.10
C ASP A 70 4.84 -18.70 -8.49
N GLY A 71 3.75 -18.81 -9.24
CA GLY A 71 3.15 -20.11 -9.64
C GLY A 71 2.48 -20.89 -8.50
N LYS A 72 2.61 -20.45 -7.25
CA LYS A 72 1.91 -21.01 -6.08
C LYS A 72 0.51 -20.39 -5.98
N THR A 73 -0.41 -20.89 -6.79
CA THR A 73 -1.81 -20.44 -6.81
C THR A 73 -2.63 -21.07 -5.69
N ASP A 74 -2.16 -21.00 -4.44
CA ASP A 74 -3.04 -21.31 -3.31
C ASP A 74 -3.91 -20.09 -3.04
N ARG A 75 -4.95 -19.95 -3.86
CA ARG A 75 -6.11 -19.11 -3.53
C ARG A 75 -6.99 -19.98 -2.65
N TYR A 76 -6.87 -19.81 -1.34
CA TYR A 76 -7.97 -20.14 -0.44
C TYR A 76 -9.16 -19.29 -0.90
N GLN A 77 -9.98 -19.87 -1.80
CA GLN A 77 -11.29 -19.34 -2.11
C GLN A 77 -12.10 -19.57 -0.85
N GLU A 78 -12.16 -18.56 0.00
CA GLU A 78 -13.19 -18.50 1.04
C GLU A 78 -14.52 -18.29 0.32
N THR A 79 -15.07 -19.37 -0.23
CA THR A 79 -16.47 -19.45 -0.61
C THR A 79 -17.26 -19.30 0.68
N MET A 80 -17.81 -18.11 0.85
CA MET A 80 -18.90 -17.78 1.75
C MET A 80 -19.90 -18.95 1.78
N PHE A 81 -20.03 -19.59 2.95
CA PHE A 81 -21.16 -20.44 3.30
C PHE A 81 -22.15 -19.62 4.12
#